data_AF-I0ID59-F1
#
_entry.id   AF-I0ID59-F1
#
_cell.length_a   1.000
_cell.length_b   1.000
_cell.length_c   1.000
_cell.angle_alpha   90.00
_cell.angle_beta   90.00
_cell.angle_gamma   90.00
#
_symmetry.space_group_name_H-M   'P 1'
#
loop_
_entity.id
_entity.type
_entity.pdbx_description
1 polymer ?
#
loop_
_entity_poly.entity_id
_entity_poly.type
_entity_poly.pdbx_seq_one_letter_code
_entity_poly.pdbx_strand_id
1 'polypeptide(L)'
;MRCDPIAFLQTFQEHIRHIHLKDWREEPGGGRFVELGRGNVGIDFAAVQHQLGRSGYRGWVVVETDKPTGSAAASAAASFEHLAGCTRVHTAA
;
A
#
# COMPACT_ATOMS: atom_id res chain seq x y z
N MET A 1 2.74 8.44 16.99
CA MET A 1 3.78 8.76 15.99
C MET A 1 3.20 8.48 14.62
N ARG A 2 3.18 9.45 13.70
CA ARG A 2 2.85 9.24 12.28
C ARG A 2 4.16 9.11 11.51
N CYS A 3 4.25 8.15 10.61
CA CYS A 3 5.42 7.91 9.76
C CYS A 3 5.01 8.20 8.32
N ASP A 4 5.78 9.03 7.62
CA ASP A 4 5.64 9.18 6.17
C ASP A 4 6.26 7.94 5.50
N PRO A 5 5.46 7.11 4.82
CA PRO A 5 5.97 5.89 4.20
C PRO A 5 7.02 6.18 3.12
N ILE A 6 6.94 7.28 2.39
CA ILE A 6 7.89 7.58 1.31
C ILE A 6 9.25 7.95 1.89
N ALA A 7 9.27 8.84 2.90
CA ALA A 7 10.50 9.18 3.60
C ALA A 7 11.14 7.94 4.26
N PHE A 8 10.33 7.04 4.81
CA PHE A 8 10.81 5.78 5.37
C PHE A 8 11.45 4.89 4.30
N LEU A 9 10.75 4.68 3.16
CA LEU A 9 11.28 3.88 2.05
C LEU A 9 12.59 4.46 1.51
N GLN A 10 12.69 5.78 1.37
CA GLN A 10 13.92 6.45 0.91
C GLN A 10 15.08 6.24 1.89
N THR A 11 14.81 6.30 3.19
CA THR A 11 15.83 6.19 4.23
C THR A 11 16.34 4.76 4.40
N PHE A 12 15.43 3.78 4.35
CA PHE A 12 15.73 2.39 4.73
C PHE A 12 15.70 1.39 3.57
N GLN A 13 15.61 1.85 2.32
CA GLN A 13 15.47 1.00 1.12
C GLN A 13 16.39 -0.23 1.06
N GLU A 14 17.65 -0.11 1.49
CA GLU A 14 18.62 -1.22 1.46
C GLU A 14 18.36 -2.31 2.53
N HIS A 15 17.55 -1.99 3.54
CA HIS A 15 17.24 -2.88 4.65
C HIS A 15 15.84 -3.50 4.55
N ILE A 16 15.03 -3.09 3.57
CA ILE A 16 13.67 -3.60 3.40
C ILE A 16 13.72 -4.98 2.74
N ARG A 17 13.29 -5.99 3.49
CA ARG A 17 13.25 -7.39 3.02
C ARG A 17 11.86 -7.85 2.61
N HIS A 18 10.82 -7.25 3.16
CA HIS A 18 9.44 -7.61 2.93
C HIS A 18 8.51 -6.42 3.15
N ILE A 19 7.38 -6.39 2.46
CA ILE A 19 6.42 -5.28 2.49
C ILE A 19 5.01 -5.83 2.53
N HIS A 20 4.24 -5.32 3.49
CA HIS A 20 2.80 -5.44 3.52
C HIS A 20 2.16 -4.07 3.25
N LEU A 21 1.21 -4.03 2.31
CA LEU A 21 0.36 -2.88 2.07
C LEU A 21 -0.95 -3.07 2.78
N LYS A 22 -1.31 -2.06 3.58
CA LYS A 22 -2.54 -1.95 4.35
C LYS A 22 -3.04 -0.52 4.22
N ASP A 23 -4.34 -0.33 4.34
CA ASP A 23 -4.94 1.00 4.39
C ASP A 23 -5.82 1.14 5.64
N TRP A 24 -5.94 2.35 6.13
CA TRP A 24 -6.57 2.65 7.40
C TRP A 24 -7.61 3.74 7.25
N ARG A 25 -8.77 3.48 7.86
CA ARG A 25 -9.83 4.46 8.00
C ARG A 25 -9.95 4.86 9.46
N GLU A 26 -9.54 6.09 9.78
CA GLU A 26 -9.83 6.75 11.05
C GLU A 26 -11.34 6.99 11.16
N GLU A 27 -11.93 6.60 12.29
CA GLU A 27 -13.34 6.81 12.63
C GLU A 27 -13.49 7.23 14.09
N PRO A 28 -14.62 7.86 14.46
CA PRO A 28 -14.89 8.20 15.86
C PRO A 28 -14.88 6.95 16.74
N GLY A 29 -14.08 6.96 17.81
CA GLY A 29 -13.98 5.84 18.75
C GLY A 29 -12.95 4.76 18.36
N GLY A 30 -12.25 4.92 17.24
CA GLY A 30 -11.19 4.01 16.78
C GLY A 30 -11.29 3.77 15.28
N GLY A 31 -10.15 3.60 14.61
CA GLY A 31 -10.14 3.27 13.19
C GLY A 31 -10.15 1.77 12.92
N ARG A 32 -10.18 1.40 11.64
CA ARG A 32 -10.03 0.01 11.18
C ARG A 32 -9.21 -0.07 9.91
N PHE A 33 -8.68 -1.26 9.66
CA PHE A 33 -8.16 -1.62 8.35
C PHE A 33 -9.30 -1.74 7.34
N VAL A 34 -9.02 -1.32 6.12
CA VAL A 34 -9.95 -1.34 4.99
C VAL A 34 -9.20 -1.73 3.72
N GLU A 35 -9.94 -2.04 2.66
CA GLU A 35 -9.37 -2.25 1.33
C GLU A 35 -8.54 -1.05 0.90
N LEU A 36 -7.47 -1.31 0.14
CA LEU A 36 -6.56 -0.24 -0.33
C LEU A 36 -7.34 0.81 -1.13
N GLY A 37 -7.10 2.09 -0.83
CA GLY A 37 -7.77 3.23 -1.44
C GLY A 37 -9.09 3.62 -0.79
N ARG A 38 -9.56 2.88 0.24
CA ARG A 38 -10.76 3.22 1.02
C ARG A 38 -10.44 3.88 2.36
N GLY A 39 -9.18 3.98 2.71
CA GLY A 39 -8.72 4.69 3.89
C GLY A 39 -8.85 6.21 3.75
N ASN A 40 -8.57 6.91 4.85
CA ASN A 40 -8.65 8.37 4.92
C ASN A 40 -7.42 9.00 5.59
N VAL A 41 -6.35 8.23 5.79
CA VAL A 41 -5.08 8.72 6.37
C VAL A 41 -4.09 9.20 5.31
N GLY A 42 -4.47 9.17 4.03
CA GLY A 42 -3.72 9.81 2.94
C GLY A 42 -2.48 9.04 2.46
N ILE A 43 -2.50 7.71 2.42
CA ILE A 43 -1.40 6.92 1.86
C ILE A 43 -1.40 7.05 0.33
N ASP A 44 -0.29 7.50 -0.25
CA ASP A 44 -0.08 7.54 -1.70
C ASP A 44 0.54 6.22 -2.19
N PHE A 45 -0.32 5.25 -2.55
CA PHE A 45 0.13 3.95 -3.05
C PHE A 45 0.85 4.03 -4.40
N ALA A 46 0.60 5.06 -5.21
CA ALA A 46 1.30 5.26 -6.47
C ALA A 46 2.75 5.72 -6.22
N ALA A 47 2.95 6.66 -5.29
CA ALA A 47 4.28 7.07 -4.86
C ALA A 47 5.06 5.92 -4.20
N VAL A 48 4.39 5.06 -3.41
CA VAL A 48 4.99 3.85 -2.84
C VAL A 48 5.48 2.91 -3.95
N GLN A 49 4.62 2.55 -4.91
CA GLN A 49 5.01 1.68 -6.03
C GLN A 49 6.19 2.27 -6.82
N HIS A 50 6.15 3.57 -7.11
CA HIS A 50 7.21 4.27 -7.80
C HIS A 50 8.53 4.24 -7.03
N GLN A 51 8.52 4.50 -5.72
CA GLN A 51 9.72 4.47 -4.89
C GLN A 51 10.33 3.07 -4.80
N LEU A 52 9.50 2.01 -4.70
CA LEU A 52 9.97 0.63 -4.71
C LEU A 52 10.60 0.23 -6.05
N GLY A 53 10.02 0.68 -7.16
CA GLY A 53 10.62 0.50 -8.49
C GLY A 53 11.98 1.19 -8.58
N ARG A 54 12.07 2.45 -8.11
CA ARG A 54 13.29 3.26 -8.10
C ARG A 54 14.39 2.72 -7.20
N SER A 55 14.04 2.17 -6.04
CA SER A 55 15.02 1.59 -5.11
C SER A 55 15.61 0.26 -5.60
N GLY A 56 15.05 -0.31 -6.67
CA GLY A 56 15.45 -1.62 -7.15
C GLY A 56 14.91 -2.77 -6.30
N TYR A 57 13.88 -2.56 -5.48
CA TYR A 57 13.25 -3.64 -4.72
C TYR A 57 12.72 -4.73 -5.68
N ARG A 58 13.01 -5.99 -5.36
CA ARG A 58 12.61 -7.18 -6.16
C ARG A 58 11.84 -8.22 -5.35
N GLY A 59 11.56 -7.93 -4.08
CA GLY A 59 10.77 -8.82 -3.22
C GLY A 59 9.27 -8.73 -3.53
N TRP A 60 8.51 -9.57 -2.85
CA TRP A 60 7.05 -9.50 -2.91
C TRP A 60 6.52 -8.24 -2.24
N VAL A 61 5.50 -7.63 -2.86
CA VAL A 61 4.64 -6.62 -2.25
C VAL A 61 3.32 -7.31 -1.96
N VAL A 62 3.03 -7.54 -0.69
CA VAL A 62 1.87 -8.31 -0.25
C VAL A 62 0.77 -7.35 0.17
N VAL A 63 -0.46 -7.57 -0.31
CA VAL A 63 -1.63 -6.92 0.26
C VAL A 63 -2.07 -7.74 1.47
N GLU A 64 -2.07 -7.13 2.65
CA GLU A 64 -2.55 -7.79 3.88
C GLU A 64 -3.97 -7.32 4.19
N THR A 65 -4.91 -8.28 4.23
CA THR A 65 -6.33 -8.02 4.47
C THR A 65 -6.70 -8.40 5.91
N ASP A 66 -7.02 -7.40 6.73
CA ASP A 66 -7.44 -7.61 8.11
C ASP A 66 -8.94 -7.40 8.26
N LYS A 67 -9.66 -8.46 8.65
CA LYS A 67 -11.09 -8.41 9.00
C LYS A 67 -11.93 -7.70 7.91
N PRO A 68 -11.96 -8.24 6.69
CA PRO A 68 -12.73 -7.64 5.60
C PRO A 68 -14.21 -7.55 5.96
N THR A 69 -14.86 -6.48 5.52
CA THR A 69 -16.31 -6.28 5.75
C THR A 69 -17.18 -7.20 4.89
N GLY A 70 -16.61 -7.72 3.79
CA GLY A 70 -17.23 -8.71 2.90
C GLY A 70 -16.42 -10.00 2.82
N SER A 71 -16.52 -10.71 1.69
CA SER A 71 -15.70 -11.90 1.47
C SER A 71 -14.22 -11.53 1.31
N ALA A 72 -13.32 -12.40 1.78
CA ALA A 72 -11.88 -12.20 1.64
C ALA A 72 -11.47 -12.05 0.17
N ALA A 73 -12.08 -12.83 -0.73
CA ALA A 73 -11.82 -12.75 -2.16
C ALA A 73 -12.22 -11.39 -2.76
N ALA A 74 -13.40 -10.85 -2.42
CA ALA A 74 -13.83 -9.55 -2.92
C ALA A 74 -12.97 -8.40 -2.37
N SER A 75 -12.57 -8.48 -1.10
CA SER A 75 -11.70 -7.49 -0.46
C SER A 75 -10.30 -7.47 -1.09
N ALA A 76 -9.73 -8.65 -1.35
CA ALA A 76 -8.47 -8.79 -2.06
C ALA A 76 -8.56 -8.25 -3.51
N ALA A 77 -9.64 -8.59 -4.23
CA ALA A 77 -9.87 -8.11 -5.58
C ALA A 77 -9.96 -6.57 -5.65
N ALA A 78 -10.74 -5.94 -4.76
CA ALA A 78 -10.85 -4.49 -4.70
C ALA A 78 -9.50 -3.79 -4.42
N SER A 79 -8.69 -4.36 -3.52
CA SER A 79 -7.36 -3.84 -3.22
C SER A 79 -6.39 -4.00 -4.39
N PHE A 80 -6.46 -5.13 -5.10
CA PHE A 80 -5.67 -5.35 -6.31
C PHE A 80 -6.06 -4.37 -7.42
N GLU A 81 -7.36 -4.16 -7.66
CA GLU A 81 -7.87 -3.19 -8.63
C GLU A 81 -7.37 -1.77 -8.34
N HIS A 82 -7.38 -1.35 -7.06
CA HIS A 82 -6.83 -0.06 -6.65
C HIS A 82 -5.35 0.06 -7.01
N LEU A 83 -4.53 -0.94 -6.67
CA LEU A 83 -3.10 -0.93 -6.98
C LEU A 83 -2.83 -0.92 -8.48
N ALA A 84 -3.58 -1.70 -9.26
CA ALA A 84 -3.49 -1.72 -10.71
C ALA A 84 -3.81 -0.35 -11.33
N GLY A 85 -4.79 0.38 -10.76
CA GLY A 85 -5.10 1.75 -11.15
C GLY A 85 -4.01 2.77 -10.82
N CYS A 86 -3.15 2.49 -9.83
CA CYS A 86 -2.01 3.34 -9.48
C CYS A 86 -0.81 3.14 -10.42
N THR A 87 -0.70 1.99 -11.09
CA THR A 87 0.42 1.70 -11.99
C THR A 87 0.27 2.46 -13.31
N ARG A 88 0.97 3.58 -13.47
CA ARG A 88 1.22 4.13 -14.82
C ARG A 88 2.32 3.32 -15.48
N VAL A 89 2.08 2.89 -16.72
CA VAL A 89 3.01 2.12 -17.55
C VAL A 89 4.39 2.78 -17.53
N HIS A 90 5.35 2.12 -16.89
CA HIS A 90 6.76 2.46 -17.01
C HIS A 90 7.24 2.00 -18.38
N THR A 91 7.06 2.81 -19.42
CA THR A 91 7.92 2.69 -20.61
C THR A 91 9.32 3.09 -20.17
N ALA A 92 10.20 2.10 -20.10
CA ALA A 92 11.64 2.35 -20.06
C ALA A 92 12.00 3.20 -21.29
N ALA A 93 12.63 4.35 -21.04
CA ALA A 93 13.35 5.11 -22.05
C ALA A 93 14.80 4.63 -22.10
#